data_AF-A0A3M7P0K2-F1
#
_entry.id   AF-A0A3M7P0K2-F1
#
_cell.length_a   1.000
_cell.length_b   1.000
_cell.length_c   1.000
_cell.angle_alpha   90.00
_cell.angle_beta   90.00
_cell.angle_gamma   90.00
#
_symmetry.space_group_name_H-M   'P 1'
#
loop_
_entity.id
_entity.type
_entity.pdbx_description
1 polymer ?
#
loop_
_entity_poly.entity_id
_entity_poly.type
_entity_poly.pdbx_seq_one_letter_code
_entity_poly.pdbx_strand_id
1 'polypeptide(L)'
;MLALSVADLARTRPEIQRPTELLQYRGKAISGLQNAINDTSAWTKYGHVDAILSASYILVYQSALMPDGNRDFDTFAHGCALTTSTIQQRELKTVLKVGASWPVERLADALALVIPASLPDPVIGFIKYVISHLDSVREPAQDSTLHPFWSAQYEMCILLTTNPRQGYISSLNSFGKWFLLAQGLLASMRNPTNGNLALVIIAAFLANITWSKVLVPLYTWNSVSQEGLPRLPIKAVPISTIQEAAQWIEAMDMVLPEEDRAKLTFSRTILDRCRGKLDNVLAQDNGADVALAGKVATLNDLSNKAHILLGSILRIGADLATWFEDALLARYVATTRGRAGQ
;
A
#
# COMPACT_ATOMS: atom_id res chain seq x y z
N MET A 1 8.14 -5.20 18.82
CA MET A 1 7.26 -4.06 19.20
C MET A 1 8.02 -2.96 19.92
N LEU A 2 8.68 -3.21 21.07
CA LEU A 2 9.40 -2.16 21.83
C LEU A 2 10.39 -1.37 20.97
N ALA A 3 11.18 -2.05 20.13
CA ALA A 3 12.14 -1.41 19.23
C ALA A 3 11.46 -0.45 18.22
N LEU A 4 10.28 -0.81 17.70
CA LEU A 4 9.49 0.05 16.82
C LEU A 4 8.93 1.25 17.58
N SER A 5 8.41 1.05 18.79
CA SER A 5 7.88 2.14 19.62
C SER A 5 8.95 3.19 19.92
N VAL A 6 10.18 2.77 20.20
CA VAL A 6 11.30 3.70 20.42
C VAL A 6 11.66 4.44 19.13
N ALA A 7 11.66 3.76 17.97
CA ALA A 7 11.93 4.40 16.68
C ALA A 7 10.86 5.45 16.31
N ASP A 8 9.58 5.13 16.50
CA ASP A 8 8.48 6.07 16.23
C ASP A 8 8.48 7.25 17.21
N LEU A 9 8.81 7.01 18.49
CA LEU A 9 8.97 8.08 19.47
C LEU A 9 10.12 9.01 19.07
N ALA A 10 11.28 8.48 18.67
CA ALA A 10 12.41 9.30 18.22
C ALA A 10 12.07 10.13 16.97
N ARG A 11 11.19 9.63 16.10
CA ARG A 11 10.71 10.36 14.91
C ARG A 11 9.73 11.48 15.28
N THR A 12 8.78 11.20 16.17
CA THR A 12 7.72 12.16 16.56
C THR A 12 8.19 13.17 17.60
N ARG A 13 9.20 12.82 18.39
CA ARG A 13 9.80 13.61 19.47
C ARG A 13 11.32 13.48 19.39
N PRO A 14 11.98 14.21 18.48
CA PRO A 14 13.43 14.13 18.25
C PRO A 14 14.28 14.43 19.49
N GLU A 15 13.72 15.11 20.49
CA GLU A 15 14.31 15.39 21.78
C GLU A 15 14.41 14.16 22.70
N ILE A 16 13.60 13.12 22.46
CA ILE A 16 13.59 11.86 23.21
C ILE A 16 14.35 10.79 22.42
N GLN A 17 15.67 10.91 22.37
CA GLN A 17 16.51 9.90 21.73
C GLN A 17 16.90 8.81 22.72
N ARG A 18 16.56 7.56 22.40
CA ARG A 18 16.94 6.39 23.20
C ARG A 18 17.67 5.35 22.35
N PRO A 19 18.83 5.70 21.76
CA PRO A 19 19.53 4.84 20.81
C PRO A 19 19.97 3.50 21.43
N THR A 20 20.37 3.51 22.71
CA THR A 20 20.77 2.27 23.41
C THR A 20 19.61 1.29 23.58
N GLU A 21 18.44 1.77 24.03
CA GLU A 21 17.25 0.93 24.20
C GLU A 21 16.76 0.38 22.85
N LEU A 22 16.77 1.25 21.82
CA LEU A 22 16.45 0.87 20.44
C LEU A 22 17.32 -0.30 19.97
N LEU A 23 18.64 -0.18 20.08
CA LEU A 23 19.60 -1.20 19.67
C LEU A 23 19.43 -2.49 20.49
N GLN A 24 19.23 -2.39 21.80
CA GLN A 24 19.01 -3.56 22.66
C GLN A 24 17.73 -4.32 22.29
N TYR A 25 16.60 -3.63 22.14
CA TYR A 25 15.33 -4.27 21.80
C TYR A 25 15.38 -4.87 20.39
N ARG A 26 16.06 -4.20 19.46
CA ARG A 26 16.25 -4.70 18.09
C ARG A 26 17.13 -5.94 18.07
N GLY A 27 18.28 -5.94 18.76
CA GLY A 27 19.16 -7.09 18.86
C GLY A 27 18.45 -8.32 19.45
N LYS A 28 17.65 -8.12 20.51
CA LYS A 28 16.80 -9.19 21.08
C LYS A 28 15.76 -9.71 20.09
N ALA A 29 15.12 -8.82 19.32
CA ALA A 29 14.14 -9.22 18.32
C ALA A 29 14.77 -10.03 17.19
N ILE A 30 15.94 -9.61 16.68
CA ILE A 30 16.67 -10.33 15.62
C ILE A 30 17.11 -11.70 16.11
N SER A 31 17.73 -11.79 17.30
CA SER A 31 18.15 -13.07 17.87
C SER A 31 16.98 -14.01 18.11
N GLY A 32 15.87 -13.50 18.66
CA GLY A 32 14.64 -14.28 18.84
C GLY A 32 14.05 -14.77 17.51
N LEU A 33 14.03 -13.93 16.48
CA LEU A 33 13.56 -14.28 15.15
C LEU A 33 14.44 -15.35 14.49
N GLN A 34 15.77 -15.23 14.58
CA GLN A 34 16.70 -16.23 14.08
C GLN A 34 16.49 -17.60 14.75
N ASN A 35 16.33 -17.61 16.08
CA ASN A 35 16.04 -18.84 16.82
C ASN A 35 14.70 -19.45 16.39
N ALA A 36 13.66 -18.64 16.22
CA ALA A 36 12.33 -19.11 15.81
C ALA A 36 12.31 -19.66 14.37
N ILE A 37 13.05 -19.03 13.44
CA ILE A 37 13.14 -19.50 12.05
C ILE A 37 13.85 -20.86 11.98
N ASN A 38 14.91 -21.05 12.77
CA ASN A 38 15.72 -22.27 12.80
C ASN A 38 15.04 -23.42 13.57
N ASP A 39 14.01 -23.14 14.37
CA ASP A 39 13.23 -24.15 15.07
C ASP A 39 12.17 -24.74 14.13
N THR A 40 12.46 -25.90 13.56
CA THR A 40 11.53 -26.63 12.67
C THR A 40 10.18 -26.91 13.33
N SER A 41 10.13 -27.06 14.66
CA SER A 41 8.89 -27.30 15.40
C SER A 41 8.01 -26.04 15.50
N ALA A 42 8.59 -24.85 15.41
CA ALA A 42 7.85 -23.59 15.40
C ALA A 42 6.96 -23.46 14.14
N TRP A 43 7.39 -24.06 13.02
CA TRP A 43 6.65 -24.00 11.75
C TRP A 43 5.39 -24.85 11.70
N THR A 44 5.24 -25.82 12.61
CA THR A 44 4.05 -26.69 12.69
C THR A 44 3.08 -26.25 13.79
N LYS A 45 3.48 -25.31 14.64
CA LYS A 45 2.68 -24.82 15.77
C LYS A 45 1.82 -23.63 15.36
N TYR A 46 0.50 -23.74 15.58
CA TYR A 46 -0.44 -22.66 15.29
C TYR A 46 -0.07 -21.36 16.03
N GLY A 47 -0.12 -20.23 15.31
CA GLY A 47 0.23 -18.90 15.83
C GLY A 47 1.73 -18.58 15.89
N HIS A 48 2.63 -19.57 15.82
CA HIS A 48 4.08 -19.31 15.86
C HIS A 48 4.57 -18.68 14.56
N VAL A 49 4.13 -19.20 13.42
CA VAL A 49 4.48 -18.63 12.12
C VAL A 49 3.88 -17.22 11.94
N ASP A 50 2.70 -16.97 12.53
CA ASP A 50 2.13 -15.61 12.59
C ASP A 50 3.03 -14.65 13.40
N ALA A 51 3.62 -15.12 14.50
CA ALA A 51 4.55 -14.33 15.30
C ALA A 51 5.86 -14.04 14.56
N ILE A 52 6.41 -15.03 13.83
CA ILE A 52 7.59 -14.86 12.97
C ILE A 52 7.32 -13.81 11.89
N LEU A 53 6.18 -13.94 11.20
CA LEU A 53 5.79 -13.01 10.16
C LEU A 53 5.56 -11.60 10.73
N SER A 54 4.82 -11.48 11.83
CA SER A 54 4.56 -10.20 12.51
C SER A 54 5.85 -9.52 12.97
N ALA A 55 6.79 -10.29 13.56
CA ALA A 55 8.08 -9.77 13.98
C ALA A 55 8.87 -9.22 12.78
N SER A 56 8.84 -9.92 11.64
CA SER A 56 9.49 -9.48 10.40
C SER A 56 8.88 -8.16 9.89
N TYR A 57 7.54 -8.07 9.83
CA TYR A 57 6.85 -6.83 9.45
C TYR A 57 7.19 -5.65 10.37
N ILE A 58 7.23 -5.88 11.68
CA ILE A 58 7.59 -4.85 12.66
C ILE A 58 9.02 -4.36 12.43
N LEU A 59 9.96 -5.26 12.11
CA LEU A 59 11.36 -4.92 11.84
C LEU A 59 11.54 -4.19 10.51
N VAL A 60 10.76 -4.54 9.48
CA VAL A 60 10.70 -3.75 8.23
C VAL A 60 10.21 -2.33 8.54
N TYR A 61 9.08 -2.21 9.22
CA TYR A 61 8.49 -0.92 9.51
C TYR A 61 9.40 -0.06 10.38
N GLN A 62 10.02 -0.66 11.41
CA GLN A 62 11.04 0.01 12.21
C GLN A 62 12.18 0.54 11.33
N SER A 63 12.71 -0.30 10.44
CA SER A 63 13.85 0.08 9.59
C SER A 63 13.50 1.22 8.65
N ALA A 64 12.26 1.30 8.16
CA ALA A 64 11.77 2.43 7.36
C ALA A 64 11.72 3.77 8.12
N LEU A 65 11.65 3.75 9.46
CA LEU A 65 11.68 4.96 10.28
C LEU A 65 13.11 5.40 10.67
N MET A 66 14.11 4.57 10.39
CA MET A 66 15.50 4.82 10.79
C MET A 66 16.30 5.45 9.63
N PRO A 67 17.07 6.52 9.87
CA PRO A 67 17.90 7.14 8.83
C PRO A 67 18.90 6.19 8.18
N ASP A 68 19.44 5.24 8.94
CA ASP A 68 20.44 4.23 8.52
C ASP A 68 19.83 2.85 8.25
N GLY A 69 18.50 2.72 8.27
CA GLY A 69 17.79 1.45 8.19
C GLY A 69 17.81 0.74 6.82
N ASN A 70 18.49 1.30 5.82
CA ASN A 70 18.45 0.85 4.42
C ASN A 70 18.86 -0.63 4.23
N ARG A 71 19.94 -1.06 4.88
CA ARG A 71 20.45 -2.45 4.78
C ARG A 71 19.52 -3.45 5.48
N ASP A 72 19.00 -3.04 6.61
CA ASP A 72 18.14 -3.87 7.43
C ASP A 72 16.75 -4.01 6.83
N PHE A 73 16.23 -2.94 6.21
CA PHE A 73 14.95 -2.94 5.52
C PHE A 73 14.89 -4.04 4.46
N ASP A 74 15.93 -4.14 3.62
CA ASP A 74 16.05 -5.15 2.56
C ASP A 74 16.02 -6.58 3.15
N THR A 75 16.83 -6.80 4.18
CA THR A 75 16.93 -8.08 4.89
C THR A 75 15.58 -8.51 5.49
N PHE A 76 14.90 -7.60 6.19
CA PHE A 76 13.62 -7.91 6.83
C PHE A 76 12.48 -8.03 5.82
N ALA A 77 12.50 -7.25 4.73
CA ALA A 77 11.53 -7.35 3.65
C ALA A 77 11.64 -8.71 2.96
N HIS A 78 12.87 -9.17 2.72
CA HIS A 78 13.14 -10.52 2.23
C HIS A 78 12.64 -11.59 3.20
N GLY A 79 12.86 -11.40 4.52
CA GLY A 79 12.30 -12.26 5.56
C GLY A 79 10.78 -12.40 5.49
N CYS A 80 10.05 -11.28 5.36
CA CYS A 80 8.60 -11.27 5.16
C CYS A 80 8.20 -12.09 3.92
N ALA A 81 8.90 -11.90 2.80
CA ALA A 81 8.62 -12.61 1.55
C ALA A 81 8.82 -14.13 1.69
N LEU A 82 9.93 -14.55 2.32
CA LEU A 82 10.23 -15.97 2.56
C LEU A 82 9.21 -16.62 3.50
N THR A 83 8.88 -15.97 4.61
CA THR A 83 7.90 -16.49 5.57
C THR A 83 6.51 -16.61 4.94
N THR A 84 6.05 -15.57 4.23
CA THR A 84 4.79 -15.61 3.47
C THR A 84 4.77 -16.75 2.44
N SER A 85 5.85 -16.89 1.65
CA SER A 85 5.95 -17.96 0.65
C SER A 85 5.91 -19.34 1.29
N THR A 86 6.58 -19.51 2.44
CA THR A 86 6.59 -20.77 3.18
C THR A 86 5.21 -21.12 3.74
N ILE A 87 4.48 -20.13 4.30
CA ILE A 87 3.09 -20.31 4.73
C ILE A 87 2.23 -20.81 3.57
N GLN A 88 2.37 -20.18 2.41
CA GLN A 88 1.57 -20.50 1.22
C GLN A 88 1.91 -21.87 0.64
N GLN A 89 3.19 -22.19 0.46
CA GLN A 89 3.64 -23.46 -0.11
C GLN A 89 3.33 -24.66 0.77
N ARG A 90 3.35 -24.49 2.09
CA ARG A 90 3.04 -25.56 3.06
C ARG A 90 1.59 -25.53 3.54
N GLU A 91 0.76 -24.65 2.97
CA GLU A 91 -0.65 -24.47 3.33
C GLU A 91 -0.88 -24.32 4.85
N LEU A 92 0.02 -23.58 5.52
CA LEU A 92 -0.02 -23.45 6.97
C LEU A 92 -1.24 -22.63 7.40
N LYS A 93 -1.96 -23.16 8.39
CA LYS A 93 -3.05 -22.42 9.05
C LYS A 93 -2.48 -21.28 9.88
N THR A 94 -2.91 -20.07 9.57
CA THR A 94 -2.40 -18.82 10.16
C THR A 94 -3.55 -17.94 10.65
N VAL A 95 -3.36 -17.26 11.78
CA VAL A 95 -4.29 -16.24 12.30
C VAL A 95 -4.32 -15.02 11.39
N LEU A 96 -3.16 -14.66 10.83
CA LEU A 96 -3.00 -13.55 9.88
C LEU A 96 -3.58 -13.88 8.50
N LYS A 97 -4.00 -15.13 8.28
CA LYS A 97 -4.76 -15.55 7.11
C LYS A 97 -4.06 -15.23 5.78
N VAL A 98 -2.82 -15.68 5.68
CA VAL A 98 -1.88 -15.37 4.59
C VAL A 98 -1.98 -16.36 3.41
N GLY A 99 -2.97 -17.26 3.46
CA GLY A 99 -3.23 -18.25 2.40
C GLY A 99 -3.58 -17.59 1.06
N ALA A 100 -3.18 -18.22 -0.04
CA ALA A 100 -3.35 -17.67 -1.39
C ALA A 100 -4.83 -17.45 -1.79
N SER A 101 -5.75 -18.25 -1.23
CA SER A 101 -7.19 -18.14 -1.45
C SER A 101 -7.88 -17.16 -0.48
N TRP A 102 -7.19 -16.70 0.57
CA TRP A 102 -7.87 -16.04 1.68
C TRP A 102 -8.54 -14.70 1.33
N PRO A 103 -7.91 -13.79 0.56
CA PRO A 103 -8.58 -12.54 0.17
C PRO A 103 -9.87 -12.80 -0.62
N VAL A 104 -9.91 -13.88 -1.40
CA VAL A 104 -11.11 -14.35 -2.10
C VAL A 104 -12.13 -14.86 -1.10
N GLU A 105 -11.77 -15.80 -0.23
CA GLU A 105 -12.70 -16.39 0.74
C GLU A 105 -13.32 -15.37 1.69
N ARG A 106 -12.55 -14.38 2.16
CA ARG A 106 -13.06 -13.37 3.10
C ARG A 106 -14.01 -12.38 2.44
N LEU A 107 -13.73 -11.98 1.20
CA LEU A 107 -14.39 -10.83 0.59
C LEU A 107 -15.27 -11.21 -0.60
N ALA A 108 -15.28 -12.46 -1.07
CA ALA A 108 -16.03 -12.88 -2.25
C ALA A 108 -17.52 -12.51 -2.14
N ASP A 109 -18.18 -12.87 -1.03
CA ASP A 109 -19.59 -12.58 -0.82
C ASP A 109 -19.86 -11.08 -0.75
N ALA A 110 -18.99 -10.34 -0.06
CA ALA A 110 -19.10 -8.89 0.06
C ALA A 110 -18.89 -8.18 -1.28
N LEU A 111 -17.88 -8.60 -2.06
CA LEU A 111 -17.63 -8.10 -3.42
C LEU A 111 -18.77 -8.45 -4.37
N ALA A 112 -19.31 -9.67 -4.29
CA ALA A 112 -20.41 -10.12 -5.12
C ALA A 112 -21.69 -9.31 -4.84
N LEU A 113 -21.95 -8.98 -3.58
CA LEU A 113 -23.14 -8.23 -3.18
C LEU A 113 -23.01 -6.72 -3.39
N VAL A 114 -21.86 -6.14 -3.06
CA VAL A 114 -21.67 -4.69 -2.98
C VAL A 114 -21.05 -4.09 -4.25
N ILE A 115 -20.17 -4.81 -4.93
CA ILE A 115 -19.53 -4.33 -6.17
C ILE A 115 -20.39 -4.74 -7.38
N PRO A 116 -20.79 -3.78 -8.23
CA PRO A 116 -21.57 -4.08 -9.42
C PRO A 116 -20.79 -4.96 -10.39
N ALA A 117 -21.51 -5.70 -11.24
CA ALA A 117 -20.91 -6.55 -12.26
C ALA A 117 -20.12 -5.74 -13.32
N SER A 118 -20.51 -4.48 -13.54
CA SER A 118 -19.79 -3.52 -14.36
C SER A 118 -19.74 -2.16 -13.66
N LEU A 119 -18.68 -1.39 -13.89
CA LEU A 119 -18.56 -0.02 -13.39
C LEU A 119 -19.27 0.96 -14.34
N PRO A 120 -19.70 2.14 -13.85
CA PRO A 120 -20.28 3.16 -14.72
C PRO A 120 -19.30 3.62 -15.83
N ASP A 121 -19.80 3.96 -17.01
CA ASP A 121 -18.98 4.40 -18.15
C ASP A 121 -17.97 5.52 -17.83
N PRO A 122 -18.31 6.56 -17.04
CA PRO A 122 -17.33 7.57 -16.65
C PRO A 122 -16.16 7.00 -15.84
N VAL A 123 -16.42 5.98 -15.02
CA VAL A 123 -15.38 5.28 -14.22
C VAL A 123 -14.53 4.40 -15.14
N ILE A 124 -15.14 3.68 -16.07
CA ILE A 124 -14.42 2.85 -17.06
C ILE A 124 -13.55 3.72 -17.97
N GLY A 125 -14.07 4.82 -18.49
CA GLY A 125 -13.31 5.77 -19.31
C GLY A 125 -12.10 6.31 -18.56
N PHE A 126 -12.24 6.54 -17.26
CA PHE A 126 -11.12 6.93 -16.42
C PHE A 126 -10.09 5.81 -16.23
N ILE A 127 -10.51 4.57 -16.00
CA ILE A 127 -9.58 3.42 -15.91
C ILE A 127 -8.83 3.21 -17.25
N LYS A 128 -9.49 3.41 -18.39
CA LYS A 128 -8.83 3.36 -19.71
C LYS A 128 -7.74 4.43 -19.87
N TYR A 129 -7.97 5.62 -19.32
CA TYR A 129 -6.94 6.66 -19.27
C TYR A 129 -5.73 6.22 -18.42
N VAL A 130 -5.97 5.54 -17.29
CA VAL A 130 -4.89 4.94 -16.47
C VAL A 130 -4.11 3.89 -17.25
N ILE A 131 -4.81 2.99 -17.95
CA ILE A 131 -4.18 1.94 -18.76
C ILE A 131 -3.27 2.57 -19.81
N SER A 132 -3.76 3.59 -20.53
CA SER A 132 -2.94 4.32 -21.52
C SER A 132 -1.70 4.96 -20.89
N HIS A 133 -1.80 5.45 -19.65
CA HIS A 133 -0.67 6.00 -18.93
C HIS A 133 0.35 4.92 -18.55
N LEU A 134 -0.10 3.78 -18.00
CA LEU A 134 0.77 2.65 -17.70
C LEU A 134 1.42 2.06 -18.97
N ASP A 135 0.72 2.08 -20.10
CA ASP A 135 1.27 1.67 -21.40
C ASP A 135 2.41 2.59 -21.86
N SER A 136 2.36 3.90 -21.54
CA SER A 136 3.41 4.85 -21.91
C SER A 136 4.78 4.56 -21.27
N VAL A 137 4.80 3.76 -20.20
CA VAL A 137 6.02 3.32 -19.51
C VAL A 137 6.24 1.81 -19.61
N ARG A 138 5.49 1.11 -20.50
CA ARG A 138 5.50 -0.35 -20.61
C ARG A 138 6.84 -0.92 -21.01
N GLU A 139 7.38 -0.49 -22.16
CA GLU A 139 8.66 -0.99 -22.69
C GLU A 139 9.78 -0.86 -21.65
N PRO A 140 10.06 0.33 -21.09
CA PRO A 140 11.15 0.44 -20.11
C PRO A 140 10.84 -0.29 -18.80
N ALA A 141 9.57 -0.48 -18.43
CA ALA A 141 9.21 -1.29 -17.27
C ALA A 141 9.44 -2.78 -17.51
N GLN A 142 9.08 -3.31 -18.68
CA GLN A 142 9.24 -4.72 -19.07
C GLN A 142 10.70 -5.16 -19.10
N ASP A 143 11.60 -4.29 -19.55
CA ASP A 143 13.03 -4.56 -19.61
C ASP A 143 13.76 -4.35 -18.27
N SER A 144 13.02 -4.13 -17.19
CA SER A 144 13.57 -3.80 -15.88
C SER A 144 13.05 -4.71 -14.77
N THR A 145 13.69 -4.62 -13.60
CA THR A 145 13.20 -5.27 -12.37
C THR A 145 11.88 -4.69 -11.87
N LEU A 146 11.36 -3.62 -12.49
CA LEU A 146 10.07 -3.00 -12.17
C LEU A 146 8.88 -3.74 -12.83
N HIS A 147 9.14 -4.63 -13.79
CA HIS A 147 8.09 -5.33 -14.54
C HIS A 147 7.02 -5.98 -13.64
N PRO A 148 7.35 -6.76 -12.59
CA PRO A 148 6.32 -7.40 -11.76
C PRO A 148 5.40 -6.38 -11.09
N PHE A 149 5.97 -5.26 -10.65
CA PHE A 149 5.24 -4.20 -9.98
C PHE A 149 4.32 -3.45 -10.94
N TRP A 150 4.82 -3.12 -12.13
CA TRP A 150 4.06 -2.51 -13.20
C TRP A 150 2.92 -3.44 -13.68
N SER A 151 3.22 -4.72 -13.91
CA SER A 151 2.25 -5.72 -14.41
C SER A 151 1.08 -5.90 -13.45
N ALA A 152 1.36 -5.97 -12.14
CA ALA A 152 0.32 -6.09 -11.12
C ALA A 152 -0.68 -4.91 -11.16
N GLN A 153 -0.21 -3.69 -11.38
CA GLN A 153 -1.08 -2.52 -11.53
C GLN A 153 -1.86 -2.54 -12.84
N TYR A 154 -1.18 -2.89 -13.92
CA TYR A 154 -1.77 -2.95 -15.26
C TYR A 154 -2.90 -3.99 -15.32
N GLU A 155 -2.64 -5.21 -14.85
CA GLU A 155 -3.61 -6.30 -14.79
C GLU A 155 -4.82 -5.93 -13.93
N MET A 156 -4.60 -5.30 -12.77
CA MET A 156 -5.68 -4.79 -11.93
C MET A 156 -6.57 -3.82 -12.71
N CYS A 157 -5.98 -2.86 -13.43
CA CYS A 157 -6.74 -1.87 -14.20
C CYS A 157 -7.54 -2.53 -15.33
N ILE A 158 -6.95 -3.45 -16.07
CA ILE A 158 -7.64 -4.22 -17.13
C ILE A 158 -8.83 -4.97 -16.54
N LEU A 159 -8.64 -5.68 -15.43
CA LEU A 159 -9.70 -6.41 -14.76
C LEU A 159 -10.80 -5.48 -14.25
N LEU A 160 -10.47 -4.29 -13.73
CA LEU A 160 -11.48 -3.32 -13.31
C LEU A 160 -12.40 -2.86 -14.46
N THR A 161 -11.95 -2.92 -15.72
CA THR A 161 -12.79 -2.56 -16.88
C THR A 161 -13.74 -3.67 -17.34
N THR A 162 -13.45 -4.93 -17.01
CA THR A 162 -14.17 -6.10 -17.53
C THR A 162 -14.86 -6.91 -16.44
N ASN A 163 -14.20 -7.09 -15.30
CA ASN A 163 -14.69 -7.78 -14.12
C ASN A 163 -14.18 -7.07 -12.85
N PRO A 164 -14.90 -6.04 -12.37
CA PRO A 164 -14.47 -5.21 -11.24
C PRO A 164 -14.18 -6.00 -9.97
N ARG A 165 -14.95 -7.06 -9.70
CA ARG A 165 -14.76 -7.94 -8.54
C ARG A 165 -13.41 -8.65 -8.60
N GLN A 166 -13.10 -9.21 -9.77
CA GLN A 166 -11.80 -9.84 -10.00
C GLN A 166 -10.66 -8.81 -9.97
N GLY A 167 -10.90 -7.58 -10.43
CA GLY A 167 -9.94 -6.48 -10.30
C GLY A 167 -9.59 -6.18 -8.84
N TYR A 168 -10.58 -6.10 -7.95
CA TYR A 168 -10.34 -5.91 -6.51
C TYR A 168 -9.62 -7.09 -5.87
N ILE A 169 -9.96 -8.33 -6.24
CA ILE A 169 -9.27 -9.53 -5.77
C ILE A 169 -7.80 -9.53 -6.22
N SER A 170 -7.57 -9.29 -7.51
CA SER A 170 -6.23 -9.22 -8.09
C SER A 170 -5.38 -8.15 -7.40
N SER A 171 -5.96 -6.98 -7.16
CA SER A 171 -5.35 -5.93 -6.34
C SER A 171 -4.88 -6.51 -5.00
N LEU A 172 -5.79 -7.01 -4.17
CA LEU A 172 -5.47 -7.50 -2.82
C LEU A 172 -4.41 -8.61 -2.82
N ASN A 173 -4.46 -9.53 -3.77
CA ASN A 173 -3.47 -10.59 -3.93
C ASN A 173 -2.08 -10.05 -4.28
N SER A 174 -2.00 -9.06 -5.16
CA SER A 174 -0.76 -8.38 -5.53
C SER A 174 -0.17 -7.60 -4.35
N PHE A 175 -1.00 -6.92 -3.57
CA PHE A 175 -0.58 -6.27 -2.32
C PHE A 175 -0.08 -7.26 -1.26
N GLY A 176 -0.70 -8.44 -1.15
CA GLY A 176 -0.23 -9.51 -0.27
C GLY A 176 1.17 -10.04 -0.64
N LYS A 177 1.63 -9.78 -1.87
CA LYS A 177 2.96 -10.14 -2.37
C LYS A 177 3.90 -8.94 -2.48
N TRP A 178 3.55 -7.81 -1.85
CA TRP A 178 4.27 -6.56 -2.05
C TRP A 178 5.77 -6.65 -1.82
N PHE A 179 6.25 -7.40 -0.82
CA PHE A 179 7.69 -7.53 -0.56
C PHE A 179 8.46 -8.13 -1.74
N LEU A 180 7.82 -9.00 -2.52
CA LEU A 180 8.40 -9.52 -3.76
C LEU A 180 8.44 -8.43 -4.83
N LEU A 181 7.38 -7.63 -4.94
CA LEU A 181 7.31 -6.52 -5.91
C LEU A 181 8.25 -5.35 -5.53
N ALA A 182 8.49 -5.14 -4.24
CA ALA A 182 9.29 -4.06 -3.69
C ALA A 182 10.80 -4.28 -3.84
N GLN A 183 11.27 -5.52 -3.98
CA GLN A 183 12.69 -5.80 -4.24
C GLN A 183 13.16 -5.14 -5.54
N GLY A 184 12.36 -5.29 -6.62
CA GLY A 184 12.64 -4.66 -7.90
C GLY A 184 12.61 -3.13 -7.85
N LEU A 185 11.71 -2.55 -7.04
CA LEU A 185 11.65 -1.11 -6.79
C LEU A 185 12.87 -0.61 -6.03
N LEU A 186 13.25 -1.27 -4.94
CA LEU A 186 14.38 -0.88 -4.10
C LEU A 186 15.68 -0.90 -4.91
N ALA A 187 15.90 -1.95 -5.70
CA ALA A 187 17.05 -2.04 -6.60
C ALA A 187 17.06 -0.91 -7.64
N SER A 188 15.90 -0.61 -8.24
CA SER A 188 15.79 0.43 -9.27
C SER A 188 15.98 1.84 -8.72
N MET A 189 15.47 2.15 -7.52
CA MET A 189 15.66 3.47 -6.90
C MET A 189 17.09 3.71 -6.43
N ARG A 190 17.83 2.64 -6.11
CA ARG A 190 19.28 2.73 -5.84
C ARG A 190 20.10 2.90 -7.11
N ASN A 191 19.51 2.66 -8.29
CA ASN A 191 20.15 2.80 -9.59
C ASN A 191 19.81 4.16 -10.22
N PRO A 192 20.80 5.05 -10.46
CA PRO A 192 20.57 6.37 -11.02
C PRO A 192 19.93 6.36 -12.41
N THR A 193 20.05 5.27 -13.18
CA THR A 193 19.46 5.15 -14.53
C THR A 193 17.96 4.84 -14.49
N ASN A 194 17.50 4.08 -13.49
CA ASN A 194 16.12 3.58 -13.41
C ASN A 194 15.30 4.24 -12.29
N GLY A 195 15.92 5.12 -11.49
CA GLY A 195 15.28 5.78 -10.35
C GLY A 195 14.04 6.57 -10.74
N ASN A 196 14.11 7.34 -11.83
CA ASN A 196 12.97 8.14 -12.30
C ASN A 196 11.78 7.26 -12.70
N LEU A 197 12.04 6.18 -13.44
CA LEU A 197 11.00 5.23 -13.85
C LEU A 197 10.33 4.59 -12.63
N ALA A 198 11.11 4.24 -11.60
CA ALA A 198 10.58 3.72 -10.34
C ALA A 198 9.65 4.76 -9.66
N LEU A 199 10.05 6.04 -9.61
CA LEU A 199 9.20 7.11 -9.06
C LEU A 199 7.90 7.29 -9.85
N VAL A 200 7.95 7.29 -11.19
CA VAL A 200 6.75 7.37 -12.04
C VAL A 200 5.81 6.20 -11.77
N ILE A 201 6.34 4.98 -11.70
CA ILE A 201 5.55 3.77 -11.42
C ILE A 201 4.96 3.77 -10.00
N ILE A 202 5.69 4.29 -9.00
CA ILE A 202 5.19 4.48 -7.64
C ILE A 202 4.09 5.55 -7.61
N ALA A 203 4.26 6.66 -8.32
CA ALA A 203 3.23 7.70 -8.40
C ALA A 203 1.96 7.16 -9.05
N ALA A 204 2.07 6.38 -10.13
CA ALA A 204 0.94 5.72 -10.76
C ALA A 204 0.26 4.78 -9.76
N PHE A 205 1.03 4.03 -8.98
CA PHE A 205 0.51 3.14 -7.94
C PHE A 205 -0.28 3.86 -6.86
N LEU A 206 0.29 4.93 -6.29
CA LEU A 206 -0.37 5.73 -5.24
C LEU A 206 -1.71 6.28 -5.73
N ALA A 207 -1.73 6.77 -6.97
CA ALA A 207 -2.95 7.24 -7.61
C ALA A 207 -3.94 6.09 -7.86
N ASN A 208 -3.47 4.96 -8.37
CA ASN A 208 -4.29 3.78 -8.66
C ASN A 208 -4.95 3.20 -7.41
N ILE A 209 -4.19 3.07 -6.32
CA ILE A 209 -4.75 2.52 -5.08
C ILE A 209 -5.73 3.50 -4.44
N THR A 210 -5.43 4.80 -4.46
CA THR A 210 -6.35 5.84 -3.97
C THR A 210 -7.63 5.88 -4.80
N TRP A 211 -7.51 5.83 -6.13
CA TRP A 211 -8.66 5.82 -7.03
C TRP A 211 -9.52 4.58 -6.82
N SER A 212 -8.93 3.39 -6.94
CA SER A 212 -9.66 2.12 -6.87
C SER A 212 -10.27 1.88 -5.51
N LYS A 213 -9.56 2.20 -4.41
CA LYS A 213 -10.02 1.88 -3.05
C LYS A 213 -10.86 2.98 -2.45
N VAL A 214 -10.74 4.24 -2.86
CA VAL A 214 -11.48 5.37 -2.27
C VAL A 214 -12.46 5.97 -3.27
N LEU A 215 -11.98 6.46 -4.41
CA LEU A 215 -12.85 7.22 -5.32
C LEU A 215 -13.89 6.34 -6.02
N VAL A 216 -13.54 5.15 -6.51
CA VAL A 216 -14.51 4.25 -7.14
C VAL A 216 -15.65 3.90 -6.18
N PRO A 217 -15.40 3.50 -4.91
CA PRO A 217 -16.44 3.39 -3.89
C PRO A 217 -17.26 4.66 -3.69
N LEU A 218 -16.63 5.83 -3.58
CA LEU A 218 -17.35 7.10 -3.42
C LEU A 218 -18.27 7.41 -4.62
N TYR A 219 -17.87 7.06 -5.85
CA TYR A 219 -18.68 7.23 -7.06
C TYR A 219 -19.80 6.19 -7.16
N THR A 220 -19.53 4.94 -6.80
CA THR A 220 -20.46 3.82 -7.04
C THR A 220 -21.39 3.55 -5.87
N TRP A 221 -20.98 3.81 -4.63
CA TRP A 221 -21.81 3.52 -3.45
C TRP A 221 -22.70 4.70 -3.03
N ASN A 222 -22.36 5.93 -3.43
CA ASN A 222 -23.18 7.12 -3.15
C ASN A 222 -24.17 7.46 -4.28
N SER A 223 -23.92 7.02 -5.51
CA SER A 223 -24.83 7.24 -6.65
C SER A 223 -26.03 6.29 -6.65
N VAL A 224 -25.88 5.12 -6.02
CA VAL A 224 -26.98 4.19 -5.82
C VAL A 224 -27.78 4.63 -4.61
N SER A 225 -28.87 5.36 -4.85
CA SER A 225 -29.96 5.61 -3.91
C SER A 225 -30.68 4.29 -3.58
N GLN A 226 -29.99 3.37 -2.91
CA GLN A 226 -30.66 2.26 -2.24
C GLN A 226 -31.13 2.79 -0.89
N GLU A 227 -32.40 3.18 -0.84
CA GLU A 227 -33.10 3.53 0.41
C GLU A 227 -32.81 2.44 1.46
N GLY A 228 -32.19 2.84 2.57
CA GLY A 228 -31.85 1.93 3.68
C GLY A 228 -30.37 1.53 3.82
N LEU A 229 -29.49 1.82 2.84
CA LEU A 229 -28.05 1.59 3.03
C LEU A 229 -27.35 2.83 3.61
N PRO A 230 -26.47 2.68 4.63
CA PRO A 230 -25.68 3.79 5.12
C PRO A 230 -24.87 4.39 3.97
N ARG A 231 -25.00 5.70 3.74
CA ARG A 231 -24.01 6.44 2.95
C ARG A 231 -22.65 6.23 3.61
N LEU A 232 -21.60 6.08 2.79
CA LEU A 232 -20.23 6.09 3.32
C LEU A 232 -20.09 7.34 4.20
N PRO A 233 -19.80 7.20 5.50
CA PRO A 233 -19.53 8.38 6.31
C PRO A 233 -18.28 9.02 5.71
N ILE A 234 -18.41 10.21 5.12
CA ILE A 234 -17.24 10.94 4.58
C ILE A 234 -16.18 11.14 5.68
N LYS A 235 -16.63 11.22 6.95
CA LYS A 235 -15.78 11.25 8.15
C LYS A 235 -14.94 9.98 8.39
N ALA A 236 -15.24 8.87 7.72
CA ALA A 236 -14.49 7.63 7.83
C ALA A 236 -13.38 7.52 6.79
N VAL A 237 -13.33 8.37 5.75
CA VAL A 237 -12.31 8.31 4.69
C VAL A 237 -10.92 8.55 5.29
N PRO A 238 -9.87 7.83 4.86
CA PRO A 238 -8.52 7.94 5.41
C PRO A 238 -7.80 9.19 4.88
N ILE A 239 -8.26 10.36 5.31
CA ILE A 239 -7.85 11.68 4.81
C ILE A 239 -6.34 11.90 4.90
N SER A 240 -5.75 11.65 6.07
CA SER A 240 -4.31 11.82 6.31
C SER A 240 -3.48 10.95 5.37
N THR A 241 -3.89 9.70 5.15
CA THR A 241 -3.24 8.78 4.22
C THR A 241 -3.29 9.28 2.78
N ILE A 242 -4.42 9.83 2.35
CA ILE A 242 -4.58 10.41 1.00
C ILE A 242 -3.72 11.67 0.84
N GLN A 243 -3.69 12.54 1.85
CA GLN A 243 -2.83 13.73 1.86
C GLN A 243 -1.36 13.34 1.78
N GLU A 244 -0.97 12.30 2.52
CA GLU A 244 0.40 11.83 2.51
C GLU A 244 0.82 11.26 1.15
N ALA A 245 -0.05 10.48 0.51
CA ALA A 245 0.12 10.01 -0.86
C ALA A 245 0.28 11.19 -1.83
N ALA A 246 -0.51 12.25 -1.62
CA ALA A 246 -0.44 13.44 -2.45
C ALA A 246 0.88 14.19 -2.32
N GLN A 247 1.34 14.41 -1.09
CA GLN A 247 2.63 15.01 -0.81
C GLN A 247 3.80 14.19 -1.37
N TRP A 248 3.71 12.85 -1.42
CA TRP A 248 4.74 12.04 -2.08
C TRP A 248 4.77 12.25 -3.59
N ILE A 249 3.61 12.35 -4.23
CA ILE A 249 3.50 12.63 -5.67
C ILE A 249 3.98 14.05 -5.99
N GLU A 250 3.67 15.03 -5.14
CA GLU A 250 4.19 16.40 -5.24
C GLU A 250 5.72 16.44 -5.10
N ALA A 251 6.28 15.70 -4.13
CA ALA A 251 7.72 15.60 -3.99
C ALA A 251 8.37 14.98 -5.24
N MET A 252 7.75 13.95 -5.83
CA MET A 252 8.21 13.34 -7.09
C MET A 252 8.19 14.34 -8.25
N ASP A 253 7.14 15.17 -8.35
CA ASP A 253 7.04 16.23 -9.36
C ASP A 253 8.13 17.29 -9.20
N MET A 254 8.58 17.55 -7.97
CA MET A 254 9.67 18.51 -7.71
C MET A 254 11.05 17.99 -8.10
N VAL A 255 11.31 16.68 -7.98
CA VAL A 255 12.65 16.11 -8.22
C VAL A 255 12.82 15.51 -9.62
N LEU A 256 11.72 15.13 -10.27
CA LEU A 256 11.80 14.51 -11.60
C LEU A 256 12.19 15.54 -12.68
N PRO A 257 12.99 15.14 -13.68
CA PRO A 257 13.22 15.93 -14.88
C PRO A 257 11.92 16.23 -15.62
N GLU A 258 11.92 17.32 -16.40
CA GLU A 258 10.72 17.82 -17.07
C GLU A 258 10.04 16.77 -17.98
N GLU A 259 10.84 15.96 -18.68
CA GLU A 259 10.39 14.86 -19.53
C GLU A 259 9.61 13.77 -18.76
N ASP A 260 9.96 13.54 -17.50
CA ASP A 260 9.30 12.57 -16.64
C ASP A 260 8.13 13.19 -15.86
N ARG A 261 8.14 14.50 -15.57
CA ARG A 261 7.01 15.20 -14.93
C ARG A 261 5.72 15.11 -15.74
N ALA A 262 5.82 15.11 -17.07
CA ALA A 262 4.67 14.92 -17.95
C ALA A 262 3.97 13.57 -17.68
N LYS A 263 4.73 12.54 -17.28
CA LYS A 263 4.22 11.22 -16.91
C LYS A 263 3.47 11.27 -15.57
N LEU A 264 3.66 12.26 -14.71
CA LEU A 264 2.90 12.37 -13.46
C LEU A 264 1.49 12.96 -13.61
N THR A 265 1.09 13.36 -14.82
CA THR A 265 -0.21 14.03 -15.08
C THR A 265 -1.40 13.22 -14.56
N PHE A 266 -1.39 11.90 -14.76
CA PHE A 266 -2.42 11.02 -14.21
C PHE A 266 -2.47 11.08 -12.68
N SER A 267 -1.32 10.91 -12.03
CA SER A 267 -1.22 10.86 -10.58
C SER A 267 -1.68 12.15 -9.91
N ARG A 268 -1.29 13.30 -10.48
CA ARG A 268 -1.75 14.62 -10.04
C ARG A 268 -3.27 14.76 -10.18
N THR A 269 -3.80 14.43 -11.36
CA THR A 269 -5.25 14.53 -11.64
C THR A 269 -6.10 13.72 -10.65
N ILE A 270 -5.65 12.53 -10.25
CA ILE A 270 -6.37 11.72 -9.27
C ILE A 270 -6.44 12.39 -7.91
N LEU A 271 -5.32 12.90 -7.44
CA LEU A 271 -5.23 13.48 -6.11
C LEU A 271 -5.96 14.83 -6.06
N ASP A 272 -5.92 15.61 -7.13
CA ASP A 272 -6.70 16.84 -7.24
C ASP A 272 -8.19 16.55 -7.23
N ARG A 273 -8.63 15.46 -7.88
CA ARG A 273 -10.03 14.99 -7.79
C ARG A 273 -10.40 14.49 -6.39
N CYS A 274 -9.49 13.79 -5.71
CA CYS A 274 -9.67 13.42 -4.30
C CYS A 274 -9.83 14.67 -3.45
N ARG A 275 -8.94 15.65 -3.61
CA ARG A 275 -8.95 16.91 -2.88
C ARG A 275 -10.26 17.65 -3.12
N GLY A 276 -10.62 17.91 -4.38
CA GLY A 276 -11.87 18.58 -4.75
C GLY A 276 -13.14 17.93 -4.18
N LYS A 277 -13.16 16.60 -4.01
CA LYS A 277 -14.29 15.87 -3.40
C LYS A 277 -14.27 15.91 -1.86
N LEU A 278 -13.13 16.17 -1.26
CA LEU A 278 -12.85 16.12 0.17
C LEU A 278 -12.51 17.51 0.75
N ASP A 279 -12.61 18.57 -0.04
CA ASP A 279 -12.18 19.96 0.27
C ASP A 279 -12.72 20.50 1.60
N ASN A 280 -13.93 20.10 2.01
CA ASN A 280 -14.50 20.50 3.30
C ASN A 280 -13.77 19.91 4.52
N VAL A 281 -12.86 18.95 4.33
CA VAL A 281 -12.12 18.22 5.39
C VAL A 281 -10.62 18.46 5.31
N LEU A 282 -10.10 18.90 4.15
CA LEU A 282 -8.67 18.95 3.83
C LEU A 282 -8.01 20.31 4.08
N ALA A 283 -8.76 21.37 4.35
CA ALA A 283 -8.28 22.76 4.41
C ALA A 283 -7.50 23.15 5.68
N GLN A 284 -7.00 22.19 6.47
CA GLN A 284 -6.24 22.48 7.69
C GLN A 284 -5.01 21.58 7.81
N ASP A 285 -3.87 22.02 7.29
CA ASP A 285 -2.59 21.51 7.78
C ASP A 285 -1.47 22.56 7.64
N ASN A 286 -1.13 23.22 8.75
CA ASN A 286 -0.03 24.19 8.84
C ASN A 286 1.36 23.52 8.80
N GLY A 287 1.45 22.17 8.78
CA GLY A 287 2.70 21.40 8.71
C GLY A 287 3.04 20.82 7.33
N ALA A 288 2.20 21.06 6.31
CA ALA A 288 2.32 20.45 4.99
C ALA A 288 3.66 20.76 4.29
N ASP A 289 4.14 22.00 4.40
CA ASP A 289 5.37 22.46 3.74
C ASP A 289 6.63 21.78 4.30
N VAL A 290 6.70 21.61 5.63
CA VAL A 290 7.82 20.94 6.30
C VAL A 290 7.83 19.45 5.96
N ALA A 291 6.66 18.82 5.89
CA ALA A 291 6.51 17.43 5.49
C ALA A 291 6.94 17.20 4.02
N LEU A 292 6.57 18.12 3.13
CA LEU A 292 6.96 18.08 1.71
C LEU A 292 8.47 18.23 1.52
N ALA A 293 9.10 19.19 2.20
CA ALA A 293 10.56 19.38 2.15
C ALA A 293 11.32 18.13 2.61
N GLY A 294 10.86 17.45 3.67
CA GLY A 294 11.43 16.18 4.12
C GLY A 294 11.32 15.04 3.11
N LYS A 295 10.21 15.00 2.35
CA LYS A 295 10.02 14.03 1.25
C LYS A 295 10.95 14.33 0.08
N VAL A 296 11.06 15.59 -0.35
CA VAL A 296 12.01 16.01 -1.38
C VAL A 296 13.45 15.65 -0.98
N ALA A 297 13.84 15.91 0.28
CA ALA A 297 15.15 15.53 0.79
C ALA A 297 15.38 14.00 0.86
N THR A 298 14.31 13.21 0.96
CA THR A 298 14.35 11.75 0.83
C THR A 298 14.60 11.34 -0.62
N LEU A 299 13.87 11.95 -1.57
CA LEU A 299 13.98 11.61 -2.99
C LEU A 299 15.30 12.06 -3.62
N ASN A 300 15.91 13.11 -3.12
CA ASN A 300 17.25 13.54 -3.56
C ASN A 300 18.38 12.61 -3.09
N ASP A 301 18.10 11.65 -2.20
CA ASP A 301 19.09 10.72 -1.64
C ASP A 301 18.54 9.28 -1.61
N LEU A 302 17.92 8.84 -2.70
CA LEU A 302 17.31 7.50 -2.79
C LEU A 302 18.32 6.37 -2.61
N SER A 303 19.60 6.56 -2.95
CA SER A 303 20.66 5.58 -2.67
C SER A 303 20.71 5.17 -1.20
N ASN A 304 20.47 6.11 -0.29
CA ASN A 304 20.52 5.87 1.15
C ASN A 304 19.12 5.83 1.80
N LYS A 305 18.10 6.44 1.19
CA LYS A 305 16.79 6.65 1.81
C LYS A 305 15.61 6.00 1.08
N ALA A 306 15.85 5.18 0.05
CA ALA A 306 14.78 4.47 -0.67
C ALA A 306 13.87 3.63 0.25
N HIS A 307 14.40 3.11 1.37
CA HIS A 307 13.62 2.37 2.37
C HIS A 307 12.57 3.23 3.09
N ILE A 308 12.83 4.53 3.28
CA ILE A 308 11.87 5.48 3.88
C ILE A 308 10.68 5.69 2.95
N LEU A 309 10.97 5.93 1.66
CA LEU A 309 9.93 6.03 0.63
C LEU A 309 9.11 4.73 0.59
N LEU A 310 9.76 3.58 0.38
CA LEU A 310 9.05 2.30 0.28
C LEU A 310 8.22 1.96 1.51
N GLY A 311 8.74 2.21 2.70
CA GLY A 311 7.98 2.03 3.94
C GLY A 311 6.73 2.90 4.01
N SER A 312 6.80 4.13 3.49
CA SER A 312 5.65 5.03 3.41
C SER A 312 4.63 4.56 2.37
N ILE A 313 5.09 4.18 1.17
CA ILE A 313 4.21 3.62 0.11
C ILE A 313 3.49 2.36 0.60
N LEU A 314 4.22 1.50 1.31
CA LEU A 314 3.69 0.29 1.96
C LEU A 314 2.56 0.61 2.93
N ARG A 315 2.81 1.54 3.85
CA ARG A 315 1.82 1.93 4.85
C ARG A 315 0.61 2.54 4.18
N ILE A 316 0.79 3.46 3.23
CA ILE A 316 -0.31 4.07 2.49
C ILE A 316 -1.16 3.00 1.79
N GLY A 317 -0.53 2.07 1.08
CA GLY A 317 -1.23 0.97 0.42
C GLY A 317 -2.02 0.09 1.39
N ALA A 318 -1.42 -0.24 2.54
CA ALA A 318 -2.07 -1.04 3.59
C ALA A 318 -3.26 -0.30 4.23
N ASP A 319 -3.07 0.96 4.64
CA ASP A 319 -4.12 1.79 5.25
C ASP A 319 -5.34 1.92 4.33
N LEU A 320 -5.12 2.18 3.03
CA LEU A 320 -6.18 2.31 2.04
C LEU A 320 -6.88 0.96 1.75
N ALA A 321 -6.11 -0.14 1.72
CA ALA A 321 -6.69 -1.47 1.54
C ALA A 321 -7.54 -1.88 2.73
N THR A 322 -7.03 -1.74 3.96
CA THR A 322 -7.77 -2.02 5.20
C THR A 322 -9.03 -1.19 5.30
N TRP A 323 -8.93 0.12 5.03
CA TRP A 323 -10.09 0.99 5.01
C TRP A 323 -11.18 0.50 4.05
N PHE A 324 -10.79 0.15 2.82
CA PHE A 324 -11.72 -0.34 1.81
C PHE A 324 -12.39 -1.65 2.25
N GLU A 325 -11.62 -2.60 2.80
CA GLU A 325 -12.14 -3.88 3.29
C GLU A 325 -13.16 -3.68 4.41
N ASP A 326 -12.85 -2.82 5.38
CA ASP A 326 -13.73 -2.53 6.50
C ASP A 326 -15.02 -1.85 6.02
N ALA A 327 -14.91 -0.88 5.11
CA ALA A 327 -16.05 -0.20 4.52
C ALA A 327 -16.93 -1.16 3.70
N LEU A 328 -16.31 -2.06 2.93
CA LEU A 328 -16.99 -3.08 2.14
C LEU A 328 -17.76 -4.06 3.05
N LEU A 329 -17.12 -4.56 4.11
CA LEU A 329 -17.72 -5.49 5.07
C LEU A 329 -18.85 -4.84 5.87
N ALA A 330 -18.67 -3.60 6.33
CA ALA A 330 -19.73 -2.84 7.00
C ALA A 330 -20.97 -2.70 6.11
N ARG A 331 -20.76 -2.44 4.82
CA ARG A 331 -21.86 -2.34 3.84
C ARG A 331 -22.51 -3.69 3.54
N TYR A 332 -21.73 -4.76 3.47
CA TYR A 332 -22.24 -6.12 3.36
C TYR A 332 -23.17 -6.49 4.53
N VAL A 333 -22.75 -6.22 5.76
CA VAL A 333 -23.56 -6.45 6.97
C VAL A 333 -24.83 -5.59 6.98
N ALA A 334 -24.74 -4.33 6.57
CA ALA A 334 -25.92 -3.46 6.48
C ALA A 334 -26.94 -3.98 5.44
N THR A 335 -26.46 -4.39 4.26
CA THR A 335 -27.31 -4.93 3.18
C THR A 335 -28.01 -6.23 3.59
N THR A 336 -27.28 -7.12 4.25
CA THR A 336 -27.82 -8.43 4.68
C THR A 336 -28.83 -8.29 5.81
N ARG A 337 -28.59 -7.40 6.79
CA ARG A 337 -29.56 -7.12 7.87
C ARG A 337 -30.82 -6.44 7.37
N GLY A 338 -30.71 -5.50 6.42
CA GLY A 338 -31.87 -4.85 5.81
C GLY A 338 -32.80 -5.82 5.08
N ARG A 339 -32.25 -6.89 4.48
CA ARG A 339 -33.03 -7.95 3.82
C ARG A 339 -33.68 -8.96 4.78
N ALA A 340 -33.15 -9.11 6.00
CA ALA A 340 -33.67 -10.05 6.99
C ALA A 340 -34.81 -9.46 7.85
N GLY A 341 -35.02 -8.13 7.79
CA GLY A 341 -36.08 -7.42 8.51
C GLY A 341 -37.31 -7.04 7.66
N GLN A 342 -37.37 -7.51 6.41
CA GLN A 342 -38.52 -7.42 5.50
C GLN A 342 -39.15 -8.80 5.33
#